data_AF-A0A819JHE4-F1
#
_entry.id   AF-A0A819JHE4-F1
#
_cell.length_a   1.000
_cell.length_b   1.000
_cell.length_c   1.000
_cell.angle_alpha   90.00
_cell.angle_beta   90.00
_cell.angle_gamma   90.00
#
_symmetry.space_group_name_H-M   'P 1'
#
loop_
_entity.id
_entity.type
_entity.pdbx_description
1 polymer ?
#
loop_
_entity_poly.entity_id
_entity_poly.type
_entity_poly.pdbx_seq_one_letter_code
_entity_poly.pdbx_strand_id
1 'polypeptide(L)'
;MKSNFKLYEKYVLNKSQSERIWEQFCSGHPFFTKIQQSLGHRLPLDSYLLKPIQRIAQYQLLLKEMIKYTRDEQERLHLQEALRVMLNILCNLNDVMHSTQIVGYSENLNTLGRIRLRGENCLISKEKRRGTVYTRTKTSTRDIFLFERDILLCKKKDEGNGKSIQYQFKEIIKFVDIAVCTHPKNDRNKFELVLKDWSYIIQLPNIASNGEKAEEMSIRWIDTIKSCVTHQTEQRRAEMKQRSASLDHSAHAHRRHMQHRATVTIRAPEFDNDNEESTLTTPLINIDNTVTKRNSKITMSNNIARL
;
A
#
# COMPACT_ATOMS: atom_id res chain seq x y z
N MET A 1 -11.53 -15.85 -10.53
CA MET A 1 -12.33 -14.60 -10.58
C MET A 1 -11.60 -13.34 -10.07
N LYS A 2 -10.98 -13.32 -8.88
CA LYS A 2 -10.38 -12.09 -8.30
C LYS A 2 -9.26 -11.42 -9.14
N SER A 3 -8.62 -12.13 -10.07
CA SER A 3 -7.50 -11.59 -10.86
C SER A 3 -7.94 -10.62 -11.96
N ASN A 4 -9.06 -10.89 -12.64
CA ASN A 4 -9.47 -10.11 -13.83
C ASN A 4 -9.97 -8.71 -13.46
N PHE A 5 -10.55 -8.55 -12.26
CA PHE A 5 -11.06 -7.25 -11.80
C PHE A 5 -9.98 -6.28 -11.31
N LYS A 6 -8.72 -6.74 -11.13
CA LYS A 6 -7.59 -5.87 -10.83
C LYS A 6 -7.32 -4.84 -11.92
N LEU A 7 -7.69 -5.14 -13.17
CA LEU A 7 -7.58 -4.19 -14.29
C LEU A 7 -8.46 -2.95 -14.10
N TYR A 8 -9.64 -3.12 -13.50
CA TYR A 8 -10.54 -1.99 -13.20
C TYR A 8 -9.94 -1.06 -12.14
N GLU A 9 -9.21 -1.59 -11.16
CA GLU A 9 -8.53 -0.76 -10.15
C GLU A 9 -7.51 0.17 -10.79
N LYS A 10 -6.64 -0.37 -11.65
CA LYS A 10 -5.68 0.43 -12.42
C LYS A 10 -6.40 1.47 -13.30
N TYR A 11 -7.50 1.09 -13.93
CA TYR A 11 -8.26 1.98 -14.79
C TYR A 11 -8.88 3.15 -14.03
N VAL A 12 -9.54 2.86 -12.90
CA VAL A 12 -10.23 3.84 -12.05
C VAL A 12 -9.23 4.80 -11.43
N LEU A 13 -8.10 4.30 -10.91
CA LEU A 13 -7.01 5.13 -10.39
C LEU A 13 -6.43 6.10 -11.44
N ASN A 14 -6.34 5.67 -12.69
CA ASN A 14 -5.80 6.49 -13.78
C ASN A 14 -6.84 7.45 -14.39
N LYS A 15 -8.14 7.29 -14.09
CA LYS A 15 -9.20 8.02 -14.80
C LYS A 15 -9.07 9.53 -14.63
N SER A 16 -8.83 10.02 -13.41
CA SER A 16 -8.71 11.46 -13.12
C SER A 16 -7.53 12.09 -13.86
N GLN A 17 -6.41 11.37 -13.96
CA GLN A 17 -5.26 11.80 -14.76
C GLN A 17 -5.61 11.85 -16.26
N SER A 18 -6.31 10.83 -16.76
CA SER A 18 -6.77 10.77 -18.15
C SER A 18 -7.72 11.93 -18.48
N GLU A 19 -8.65 12.26 -17.58
CA GLU A 19 -9.57 13.40 -17.72
C GLU A 19 -8.81 14.72 -17.78
N ARG A 20 -7.86 14.93 -16.86
CA ARG A 20 -7.03 16.15 -16.84
C ARG A 20 -6.25 16.32 -18.15
N ILE A 21 -5.62 15.24 -18.64
CA ILE A 21 -4.88 15.28 -19.93
C ILE A 21 -5.85 15.57 -21.08
N TRP A 22 -7.03 14.95 -21.07
CA TRP A 22 -8.03 15.15 -22.09
C TRP A 22 -8.50 16.61 -22.17
N GLU A 23 -8.88 17.18 -21.02
CA GLU A 23 -9.32 18.57 -20.89
C GLU A 23 -8.24 19.57 -21.32
N GLN A 24 -6.98 19.30 -20.96
CA GLN A 24 -5.87 20.22 -21.24
C GLN A 24 -5.37 20.16 -22.68
N PHE A 25 -5.33 18.98 -23.31
CA PHE A 25 -4.58 18.78 -24.55
C PHE A 25 -5.37 18.13 -25.70
N CYS A 26 -6.43 17.38 -25.40
CA CYS A 26 -7.09 16.55 -26.41
C CYS A 26 -8.45 17.11 -26.85
N SER A 27 -9.14 17.80 -25.96
CA SER A 27 -10.45 18.38 -26.24
C SER A 27 -10.36 19.38 -27.40
N GLY A 28 -11.06 19.11 -28.50
CA GLY A 28 -11.03 19.94 -29.71
C GLY A 28 -9.76 19.82 -30.56
N HIS A 29 -8.82 18.92 -30.22
CA HIS A 29 -7.59 18.76 -30.98
C HIS A 29 -7.85 18.06 -32.34
N PRO A 30 -7.33 18.60 -33.48
CA PRO A 30 -7.67 18.12 -34.82
C PRO A 30 -7.41 16.62 -35.07
N PHE A 31 -6.39 16.05 -34.42
CA PHE A 31 -6.11 14.61 -34.50
C PHE A 31 -7.31 13.76 -34.06
N PHE A 32 -7.88 14.04 -32.89
CA PHE A 32 -9.00 13.26 -32.36
C PHE A 32 -10.29 13.52 -33.14
N THR A 33 -10.51 14.76 -33.60
CA THR A 33 -11.67 15.09 -34.44
C THR A 33 -11.63 14.34 -35.78
N LYS A 34 -10.45 14.28 -36.45
CA LYS A 34 -10.28 13.52 -37.69
C LYS A 34 -10.53 12.02 -37.49
N ILE A 35 -9.99 11.45 -36.41
CA ILE A 35 -10.22 10.03 -36.07
C ILE A 35 -11.72 9.79 -35.81
N GLN A 36 -12.37 10.64 -35.02
CA GLN A 36 -13.80 10.54 -34.72
C GLN A 36 -14.66 10.55 -36.00
N GLN A 37 -14.37 11.48 -36.93
CA GLN A 37 -15.06 11.56 -38.21
C GLN A 37 -14.80 10.33 -39.08
N SER A 38 -13.54 9.88 -39.19
CA SER A 38 -13.16 8.71 -39.99
C SER A 38 -13.84 7.42 -39.52
N LEU A 39 -14.07 7.28 -38.21
CA LEU A 39 -14.75 6.14 -37.60
C LEU A 39 -16.28 6.31 -37.55
N GLY A 40 -16.82 7.47 -37.96
CA GLY A 40 -18.26 7.77 -37.91
C GLY A 40 -18.82 7.82 -36.48
N HIS A 41 -17.99 8.12 -35.48
CA HIS A 41 -18.40 8.12 -34.08
C HIS A 41 -19.21 9.38 -33.72
N ARG A 42 -20.38 9.17 -33.09
CA ARG A 42 -21.26 10.26 -32.63
C ARG A 42 -20.76 10.97 -31.37
N LEU A 43 -19.95 10.31 -30.56
CA LEU A 43 -19.44 10.82 -29.29
C LEU A 43 -17.92 11.03 -29.36
N PRO A 44 -17.37 11.96 -28.56
CA PRO A 44 -15.91 12.12 -28.43
C PRO A 44 -15.28 10.97 -27.64
N LEU A 45 -13.95 10.79 -27.77
CA LEU A 45 -13.22 9.65 -27.20
C LEU A 45 -13.37 9.55 -25.67
N ASP A 46 -13.38 10.65 -24.94
CA ASP A 46 -13.56 10.68 -23.48
C ASP A 46 -14.86 10.02 -23.02
N SER A 47 -15.94 10.16 -23.80
CA SER A 47 -17.20 9.47 -23.55
C SER A 47 -17.06 7.95 -23.62
N TYR A 48 -16.19 7.44 -24.51
CA TYR A 48 -15.87 6.00 -24.58
C TYR A 48 -14.93 5.57 -23.46
N LEU A 49 -14.03 6.44 -23.00
CA LEU A 49 -13.15 6.18 -21.85
C LEU A 49 -13.91 6.15 -20.51
N LEU A 50 -15.16 6.61 -20.46
CA LEU A 50 -16.00 6.43 -19.27
C LEU A 50 -16.64 5.03 -19.21
N LYS A 51 -16.72 4.31 -20.34
CA LYS A 51 -17.44 3.03 -20.45
C LYS A 51 -16.96 1.95 -19.48
N PRO A 52 -15.65 1.74 -19.20
CA PRO A 52 -15.23 0.72 -18.23
C PRO A 52 -15.76 1.01 -16.81
N ILE A 53 -15.75 2.27 -16.39
CA ILE A 53 -16.26 2.69 -15.06
C ILE A 53 -17.78 2.48 -14.98
N GLN A 54 -18.50 2.81 -16.05
CA GLN A 54 -19.93 2.53 -16.14
C GLN A 54 -20.20 1.02 -16.14
N ARG A 55 -19.41 0.25 -16.90
CA ARG A 55 -19.63 -1.18 -17.09
C ARG A 55 -19.45 -1.96 -15.79
N ILE A 56 -18.42 -1.64 -15.01
CA ILE A 56 -18.23 -2.30 -13.71
C ILE A 56 -19.40 -2.04 -12.76
N ALA A 57 -19.95 -0.82 -12.76
CA ALA A 57 -21.12 -0.47 -11.94
C ALA A 57 -22.43 -1.12 -12.42
N GLN A 58 -22.52 -1.50 -13.70
CA GLN A 58 -23.70 -2.15 -14.27
C GLN A 58 -23.84 -3.63 -13.89
N TYR A 59 -22.75 -4.37 -13.67
CA TYR A 59 -22.84 -5.82 -13.40
C TYR A 59 -23.73 -6.16 -12.21
N GLN A 60 -23.70 -5.37 -11.13
CA GLN A 60 -24.58 -5.61 -9.98
C GLN A 60 -26.06 -5.34 -10.30
N LEU A 61 -26.36 -4.39 -11.20
CA LEU A 61 -27.74 -4.11 -11.64
C LEU A 61 -28.28 -5.29 -12.46
N LEU A 62 -27.49 -5.77 -13.43
CA LEU A 62 -27.85 -6.91 -14.28
C LEU A 62 -28.04 -8.18 -13.44
N LEU A 63 -27.18 -8.43 -12.46
CA LEU A 63 -27.32 -9.57 -11.56
C LEU A 63 -28.59 -9.46 -10.70
N LYS A 64 -28.89 -8.28 -10.15
CA LYS A 64 -30.16 -8.03 -9.43
C LYS A 64 -31.37 -8.28 -10.31
N GLU A 65 -31.31 -7.84 -11.56
CA GLU A 65 -32.39 -8.05 -12.53
C GLU A 65 -32.56 -9.54 -12.85
N MET A 66 -31.48 -10.28 -13.11
CA MET A 66 -31.53 -11.72 -13.34
C MET A 66 -32.15 -12.48 -12.16
N ILE A 67 -31.72 -12.16 -10.92
CA ILE A 67 -32.26 -12.77 -9.69
C ILE A 67 -33.79 -12.63 -9.60
N LYS A 68 -34.33 -11.48 -10.04
CA LYS A 68 -35.78 -11.21 -10.00
C LYS A 68 -36.58 -12.17 -10.88
N TYR A 69 -36.00 -12.64 -11.99
CA TYR A 69 -36.67 -13.49 -12.98
C TYR A 69 -36.32 -14.98 -12.85
N THR A 70 -35.27 -15.34 -12.10
CA THR A 70 -34.90 -16.73 -11.82
C THR A 70 -35.86 -17.36 -10.82
N ARG A 71 -36.51 -18.46 -11.23
CA ARG A 71 -37.45 -19.21 -10.39
C ARG A 71 -36.80 -20.34 -9.61
N ASP A 72 -35.73 -20.92 -10.16
CA ASP A 72 -34.98 -21.99 -9.50
C ASP A 72 -34.20 -21.44 -8.29
N GLU A 73 -34.38 -22.06 -7.13
CA GLU A 73 -33.78 -21.57 -5.88
C GLU A 73 -32.26 -21.70 -5.89
N GLN A 74 -31.74 -22.80 -6.44
CA GLN A 74 -30.31 -23.07 -6.43
C GLN A 74 -29.56 -22.10 -7.36
N GLU A 75 -30.10 -21.85 -8.56
CA GLU A 75 -29.59 -20.80 -9.45
C GLU A 75 -29.67 -19.41 -8.80
N ARG A 76 -30.77 -19.12 -8.09
CA ARG A 76 -30.92 -17.84 -7.39
C ARG A 76 -29.87 -17.65 -6.31
N LEU A 77 -29.54 -18.69 -5.54
CA LEU A 77 -28.46 -18.65 -4.55
C LEU A 77 -27.10 -18.38 -5.19
N HIS A 78 -26.80 -19.02 -6.32
CA HIS A 78 -25.56 -18.76 -7.07
C HIS A 78 -25.49 -17.31 -7.58
N LEU A 79 -26.59 -16.78 -8.10
CA LEU A 79 -26.67 -15.39 -8.56
C LEU A 79 -26.53 -14.38 -7.42
N GLN A 80 -27.11 -14.66 -6.25
CA GLN A 80 -26.95 -13.84 -5.04
C GLN A 80 -25.49 -13.80 -4.59
N GLU A 81 -24.79 -14.93 -4.62
CA GLU A 81 -23.36 -14.99 -4.30
C GLU A 81 -22.53 -14.20 -5.32
N ALA A 82 -22.83 -14.33 -6.62
CA ALA A 82 -22.18 -13.53 -7.66
C ALA A 82 -22.43 -12.02 -7.46
N LEU A 83 -23.65 -11.63 -7.10
CA LEU A 83 -24.01 -10.25 -6.78
C LEU A 83 -23.20 -9.74 -5.58
N ARG A 84 -23.09 -10.53 -4.51
CA ARG A 84 -22.30 -10.20 -3.33
C ARG A 84 -20.83 -9.96 -3.67
N VAL A 85 -20.24 -10.82 -4.50
CA VAL A 85 -18.87 -10.65 -5.00
C VAL A 85 -18.74 -9.36 -5.81
N MET A 86 -19.70 -9.06 -6.67
CA MET A 86 -19.70 -7.86 -7.52
C MET A 86 -19.81 -6.57 -6.70
N LEU A 87 -20.71 -6.54 -5.72
CA LEU A 87 -20.83 -5.42 -4.77
C LEU A 87 -19.54 -5.21 -3.98
N ASN A 88 -18.90 -6.30 -3.54
CA ASN A 88 -17.62 -6.21 -2.83
C ASN A 88 -16.49 -5.68 -3.72
N ILE A 89 -16.46 -6.04 -5.01
CA ILE A 89 -15.52 -5.44 -5.98
C ILE A 89 -15.73 -3.93 -6.09
N LEU A 90 -16.98 -3.46 -6.21
CA LEU A 90 -17.29 -2.04 -6.28
C LEU A 90 -16.89 -1.28 -5.01
N CYS A 91 -17.17 -1.86 -3.83
CA CYS A 91 -16.70 -1.31 -2.57
C CYS A 91 -15.17 -1.21 -2.51
N ASN A 92 -14.45 -2.25 -2.91
CA ASN A 92 -12.99 -2.23 -2.92
C ASN A 92 -12.43 -1.16 -3.87
N LEU A 93 -13.02 -0.98 -5.07
CA LEU A 93 -12.62 0.08 -5.99
C LEU A 93 -12.86 1.48 -5.39
N ASN A 94 -13.99 1.65 -4.70
CA ASN A 94 -14.29 2.88 -3.99
C ASN A 94 -13.28 3.14 -2.86
N ASP A 95 -12.97 2.11 -2.06
CA ASP A 95 -12.01 2.19 -0.96
C ASP A 95 -10.62 2.59 -1.45
N VAL A 96 -10.16 1.99 -2.55
CA VAL A 96 -8.91 2.37 -3.24
C VAL A 96 -8.95 3.84 -3.64
N MET A 97 -10.01 4.32 -4.27
CA MET A 97 -10.13 5.75 -4.61
C MET A 97 -10.05 6.65 -3.38
N HIS A 98 -10.77 6.33 -2.31
CA HIS A 98 -10.75 7.14 -1.09
C HIS A 98 -9.38 7.11 -0.38
N SER A 99 -8.64 6.00 -0.47
CA SER A 99 -7.28 5.90 0.08
C SER A 99 -6.30 6.88 -0.58
N THR A 100 -6.51 7.24 -1.85
CA THR A 100 -5.68 8.24 -2.55
C THR A 100 -5.91 9.66 -2.05
N GLN A 101 -7.01 9.89 -1.31
CA GLN A 101 -7.40 11.19 -0.79
C GLN A 101 -6.93 11.41 0.65
N ILE A 102 -6.07 10.53 1.18
CA ILE A 102 -5.45 10.67 2.50
C ILE A 102 -4.34 11.71 2.42
N VAL A 103 -4.38 12.69 3.33
CA VAL A 103 -3.42 13.80 3.43
C VAL A 103 -2.83 13.91 4.84
N GLY A 104 -1.62 14.44 4.93
CA GLY A 104 -0.92 14.70 6.19
C GLY A 104 -0.30 13.46 6.87
N TYR A 105 -0.23 12.32 6.16
CA TYR A 105 0.63 11.22 6.56
C TYR A 105 2.07 11.56 6.16
N SER A 106 3.01 11.52 7.10
CA SER A 106 4.38 12.00 6.90
C SER A 106 5.27 11.04 6.10
N GLU A 107 4.92 9.75 6.09
CA GLU A 107 5.63 8.73 5.32
C GLU A 107 4.94 8.47 3.98
N ASN A 108 5.53 7.62 3.16
CA ASN A 108 4.96 7.25 1.87
C ASN A 108 3.84 6.21 2.06
N LEU A 109 2.59 6.53 1.70
CA LEU A 109 1.45 5.61 1.80
C LEU A 109 1.67 4.27 1.07
N ASN A 110 2.47 4.28 -0.01
CA ASN A 110 2.76 3.05 -0.76
C ASN A 110 3.54 2.02 0.08
N THR A 111 4.25 2.45 1.13
CA THR A 111 4.96 1.52 2.01
C THR A 111 4.02 0.70 2.88
N LEU A 112 2.76 1.12 3.05
CA LEU A 112 1.75 0.40 3.82
C LEU A 112 1.14 -0.79 3.05
N GLY A 113 1.41 -0.88 1.74
CA GLY A 113 0.86 -1.89 0.85
C GLY A 113 -0.55 -1.54 0.37
N ARG A 114 -1.29 -2.52 -0.15
CA ARG A 114 -2.63 -2.29 -0.70
C ARG A 114 -3.65 -2.08 0.43
N ILE A 115 -4.65 -1.24 0.19
CA ILE A 115 -5.80 -1.17 1.09
C ILE A 115 -6.57 -2.49 1.08
N ARG A 116 -6.97 -2.93 2.27
CA ARG A 116 -7.73 -4.16 2.49
C ARG A 116 -9.20 -3.86 2.76
N LEU A 117 -9.47 -2.90 3.63
CA LEU A 117 -10.82 -2.47 4.03
C LEU A 117 -10.83 -0.99 4.38
N ARG A 118 -11.95 -0.31 4.12
CA ARG A 118 -12.24 1.01 4.69
C ARG A 118 -13.50 0.97 5.56
N GLY A 119 -13.46 1.71 6.67
CA GLY A 119 -14.59 1.91 7.56
C GLY A 119 -14.96 3.38 7.57
N GLU A 120 -16.15 3.72 7.12
CA GLU A 120 -16.65 5.10 7.12
C GLU A 120 -17.32 5.43 8.45
N ASN A 121 -17.09 6.65 8.96
CA ASN A 121 -17.78 7.20 10.14
C ASN A 121 -17.77 6.28 11.38
N CYS A 122 -16.68 5.55 11.59
CA CYS A 122 -16.53 4.64 12.72
C CYS A 122 -16.40 5.42 14.03
N LEU A 123 -17.09 4.97 15.08
CA LEU A 123 -16.91 5.51 16.43
C LEU A 123 -15.76 4.78 17.11
N ILE A 124 -14.75 5.53 17.53
CA ILE A 124 -13.56 4.99 18.19
C ILE A 124 -13.53 5.48 19.63
N SER A 125 -13.57 4.54 20.57
CA SER A 125 -13.30 4.77 21.98
C SER A 125 -11.93 4.19 22.31
N LYS A 126 -11.06 4.99 22.94
CA LYS A 126 -9.78 4.50 23.43
C LYS A 126 -9.79 4.35 24.92
N GLU A 127 -9.17 3.30 25.42
CA GLU A 127 -9.00 3.05 26.83
C GLU A 127 -7.53 2.87 27.12
N LYS A 128 -6.98 3.72 27.99
CA LYS A 128 -5.61 3.57 28.46
C LYS A 128 -5.59 2.60 29.63
N ARG A 129 -4.77 1.57 29.53
CA ARG A 129 -4.58 0.57 30.59
C ARG A 129 -3.38 0.96 31.45
N ARG A 130 -3.58 1.06 32.76
CA ARG A 130 -2.51 1.19 33.76
C ARG A 130 -2.76 0.18 34.87
N GLY A 131 -2.10 -0.98 34.80
CA GLY A 131 -2.40 -2.10 35.69
C GLY A 131 -3.83 -2.61 35.47
N THR A 132 -4.63 -2.62 36.53
CA THR A 132 -6.06 -3.00 36.51
C THR A 132 -7.01 -1.83 36.21
N VAL A 133 -6.51 -0.59 36.16
CA VAL A 133 -7.32 0.61 35.96
C VAL A 133 -7.41 0.96 34.47
N TYR A 134 -8.64 1.19 34.02
CA TYR A 134 -8.96 1.64 32.66
C TYR A 134 -9.44 3.09 32.70
N THR A 135 -8.78 3.94 31.93
CA THR A 135 -9.21 5.34 31.75
C THR A 135 -9.66 5.55 30.31
N ARG A 136 -10.94 5.86 30.14
CA ARG A 136 -11.55 6.02 28.82
C ARG A 136 -11.38 7.44 28.31
N THR A 137 -10.90 7.58 27.08
CA THR A 137 -10.85 8.86 26.38
C THR A 137 -12.19 9.16 25.71
N LYS A 138 -12.42 10.44 25.37
CA LYS A 138 -13.57 10.86 24.58
C LYS A 138 -13.69 10.04 23.28
N THR A 139 -14.88 9.51 23.02
CA THR A 139 -15.21 8.84 21.76
C THR A 139 -15.08 9.82 20.60
N SER A 140 -14.52 9.37 19.48
CA SER A 140 -14.36 10.21 18.30
C SER A 140 -14.75 9.47 17.03
N THR A 141 -15.35 10.19 16.07
CA THR A 141 -15.69 9.64 14.76
C THR A 141 -14.49 9.73 13.83
N ARG A 142 -14.13 8.62 13.18
CA ARG A 142 -13.00 8.52 12.25
C ARG A 142 -13.36 7.62 11.07
N ASP A 143 -12.73 7.92 9.94
CA ASP A 143 -12.62 6.96 8.85
C ASP A 143 -11.37 6.11 9.07
N ILE A 144 -11.52 4.80 8.95
CA ILE A 144 -10.46 3.81 9.20
C ILE A 144 -10.03 3.22 7.88
N PHE A 145 -8.74 3.18 7.63
CA PHE A 145 -8.14 2.57 6.44
C PHE A 145 -7.21 1.44 6.89
N LEU A 146 -7.60 0.20 6.62
CA LEU A 146 -6.79 -0.99 6.90
C LEU A 146 -5.92 -1.27 5.67
N PHE A 147 -4.60 -1.16 5.80
CA PHE A 147 -3.65 -1.55 4.77
C PHE A 147 -3.05 -2.93 5.09
N GLU A 148 -2.27 -3.47 4.16
CA GLU A 148 -1.56 -4.75 4.33
C GLU A 148 -0.55 -4.74 5.48
N ARG A 149 -0.08 -3.55 5.90
CA ARG A 149 0.94 -3.45 6.95
C ARG A 149 0.49 -2.82 8.25
N ASP A 150 -0.42 -1.85 8.24
CA ASP A 150 -0.89 -1.12 9.43
C ASP A 150 -2.29 -0.50 9.18
N ILE A 151 -2.89 0.11 10.21
CA ILE A 151 -4.19 0.79 10.13
C ILE A 151 -4.00 2.31 10.29
N LEU A 152 -4.63 3.10 9.42
CA LEU A 152 -4.70 4.56 9.56
C LEU A 152 -6.07 5.01 10.05
N LEU A 153 -6.08 5.91 11.04
CA LEU A 153 -7.27 6.61 11.52
C LEU A 153 -7.24 8.05 10.97
N CYS A 154 -8.28 8.41 10.23
CA CYS A 154 -8.38 9.69 9.56
C CYS A 154 -9.67 10.45 9.95
N LYS A 155 -9.62 11.78 9.86
CA LYS A 155 -10.81 12.64 9.96
C LYS A 155 -11.23 13.05 8.55
N LYS A 156 -12.43 12.66 8.13
CA LYS A 156 -13.05 13.13 6.89
C LYS A 156 -13.23 14.65 6.96
N LYS A 157 -12.71 15.37 5.97
CA LYS A 157 -12.94 16.79 5.72
C LYS A 157 -13.75 16.88 4.43
N ASP A 158 -14.90 17.53 4.53
CA ASP A 158 -15.69 17.90 3.37
C ASP A 158 -15.38 19.37 3.09
N GLU A 159 -14.63 19.63 2.01
CA GLU A 159 -14.47 20.99 1.50
C GLU A 159 -15.78 21.32 0.79
N GLY A 160 -16.71 21.98 1.51
CA GLY A 160 -18.15 22.16 1.21
C GLY A 160 -18.57 22.74 -0.15
N ASN A 161 -17.68 22.73 -1.13
CA ASN A 161 -17.87 23.12 -2.53
C ASN A 161 -18.06 21.91 -3.45
N GLY A 162 -18.17 20.68 -2.90
CA GLY A 162 -18.49 19.45 -3.64
C GLY A 162 -17.39 18.93 -4.56
N LYS A 163 -16.16 19.47 -4.50
CA LYS A 163 -15.10 19.14 -5.47
C LYS A 163 -14.01 18.18 -4.98
N SER A 164 -13.85 17.94 -3.67
CA SER A 164 -12.98 16.84 -3.20
C SER A 164 -13.18 16.51 -1.73
N ILE A 165 -13.48 15.24 -1.45
CA ILE A 165 -13.42 14.69 -0.09
C ILE A 165 -11.95 14.43 0.25
N GLN A 166 -11.46 14.96 1.37
CA GLN A 166 -10.11 14.69 1.86
C GLN A 166 -10.14 13.97 3.22
N TYR A 167 -9.14 13.13 3.48
CA TYR A 167 -8.98 12.43 4.74
C TYR A 167 -7.73 12.91 5.46
N GLN A 168 -7.92 13.71 6.50
CA GLN A 168 -6.82 14.18 7.32
C GLN A 168 -6.34 13.05 8.23
N PHE A 169 -5.10 12.57 8.02
CA PHE A 169 -4.45 11.62 8.91
C PHE A 169 -4.43 12.14 10.37
N LYS A 170 -4.68 11.24 11.32
CA LYS A 170 -4.63 11.53 12.76
C LYS A 170 -3.74 10.59 13.53
N GLU A 171 -3.78 9.30 13.21
CA GLU A 171 -3.07 8.29 13.98
C GLU A 171 -2.89 7.01 13.17
N ILE A 172 -1.82 6.29 13.48
CA ILE A 172 -1.52 4.96 12.93
C ILE A 172 -1.55 3.94 14.07
N ILE A 173 -2.18 2.79 13.83
CA ILE A 173 -2.12 1.62 14.70
C ILE A 173 -1.25 0.61 13.98
N LYS A 174 -0.07 0.35 14.54
CA LYS A 174 0.86 -0.58 13.92
C LYS A 174 0.51 -2.02 14.25
N PHE A 175 0.58 -2.92 13.28
CA PHE A 175 0.28 -4.34 13.49
C PHE A 175 1.22 -5.00 14.50
N VAL A 176 2.47 -4.54 14.59
CA VAL A 176 3.44 -5.03 15.58
C VAL A 176 2.99 -4.79 17.02
N ASP A 177 2.15 -3.78 17.25
CA ASP A 177 1.70 -3.41 18.58
C ASP A 177 0.38 -4.11 18.98
N ILE A 178 -0.31 -4.76 18.02
CA ILE A 178 -1.59 -5.44 18.26
C ILE A 178 -1.34 -6.79 18.93
N ALA A 179 -1.77 -6.92 20.18
CA ALA A 179 -1.70 -8.17 20.93
C ALA A 179 -2.96 -9.02 20.74
N VAL A 180 -4.14 -8.40 20.73
CA VAL A 180 -5.44 -9.10 20.61
C VAL A 180 -6.37 -8.33 19.68
N CYS A 181 -7.13 -9.06 18.88
CA CYS A 181 -8.20 -8.54 18.03
C CYS A 181 -9.44 -9.43 18.15
N THR A 182 -10.48 -8.94 18.84
CA THR A 182 -11.69 -9.70 19.21
C THR A 182 -12.92 -8.81 19.33
N HIS A 183 -14.09 -9.39 19.58
CA HIS A 183 -15.28 -8.62 19.95
C HIS A 183 -15.23 -8.19 21.42
N PRO A 184 -15.48 -6.92 21.76
CA PRO A 184 -15.52 -6.46 23.14
C PRO A 184 -16.79 -6.97 23.82
N LYS A 185 -16.66 -7.66 24.96
CA LYS A 185 -17.81 -8.16 25.76
C LYS A 185 -18.86 -8.91 24.91
N ASN A 186 -18.43 -9.57 23.83
CA ASN A 186 -19.27 -10.26 22.85
C ASN A 186 -20.28 -9.38 22.08
N ASP A 187 -20.07 -8.05 22.05
CA ASP A 187 -20.82 -7.14 21.16
C ASP A 187 -20.29 -7.27 19.73
N ARG A 188 -21.05 -7.99 18.90
CA ARG A 188 -20.64 -8.33 17.54
C ARG A 188 -20.66 -7.14 16.57
N ASN A 189 -21.31 -6.03 16.93
CA ASN A 189 -21.30 -4.81 16.10
C ASN A 189 -20.02 -3.99 16.27
N LYS A 190 -19.14 -4.42 17.18
CA LYS A 190 -17.88 -3.77 17.50
C LYS A 190 -16.74 -4.76 17.40
N PHE A 191 -15.55 -4.23 17.21
CA PHE A 191 -14.32 -4.98 17.43
C PHE A 191 -13.35 -4.15 18.26
N GLU A 192 -12.46 -4.85 18.94
CA GLU A 192 -11.49 -4.29 19.86
C GLU A 192 -10.08 -4.64 19.39
N LEU A 193 -9.21 -3.63 19.33
CA LEU A 193 -7.77 -3.80 19.12
C LEU A 193 -7.06 -3.52 20.44
N VAL A 194 -6.55 -4.57 21.08
CA VAL A 194 -5.79 -4.44 22.33
C VAL A 194 -4.30 -4.37 21.98
N LEU A 195 -3.70 -3.24 22.33
CA LEU A 195 -2.25 -3.00 22.32
C LEU A 195 -1.72 -3.06 23.76
N LYS A 196 -0.41 -2.89 23.94
CA LYS A 196 0.27 -2.97 25.26
C LYS A 196 -0.40 -2.10 26.33
N ASP A 197 -0.55 -0.81 26.04
CA ASP A 197 -1.02 0.22 26.97
C ASP A 197 -2.38 0.82 26.59
N TRP A 198 -2.93 0.41 25.44
CA TRP A 198 -4.14 1.00 24.86
C TRP A 198 -5.08 -0.08 24.33
N SER A 199 -6.37 0.13 24.49
CA SER A 199 -7.40 -0.59 23.75
C SER A 199 -8.20 0.37 22.87
N TYR A 200 -8.48 -0.04 21.63
CA TYR A 200 -9.32 0.68 20.68
C TYR A 200 -10.60 -0.11 20.44
N ILE A 201 -11.70 0.37 20.98
CA ILE A 201 -13.04 -0.17 20.72
C ILE A 201 -13.63 0.58 19.54
N ILE A 202 -13.82 -0.13 18.44
CA ILE A 202 -14.28 0.41 17.17
C ILE A 202 -15.68 -0.10 16.90
N GLN A 203 -16.62 0.84 16.78
CA GLN A 203 -17.98 0.57 16.35
C GLN A 203 -18.15 1.00 14.89
N LEU A 204 -18.51 0.02 14.06
CA LEU A 204 -18.80 0.21 12.64
C LEU A 204 -20.22 0.80 12.47
N PRO A 205 -20.53 1.41 11.31
CA PRO A 205 -21.90 1.80 11.01
C PRO A 205 -22.82 0.58 11.00
N ASN A 206 -24.11 0.78 11.32
CA ASN A 206 -25.07 -0.33 11.43
C ASN A 206 -25.22 -1.11 10.10
N ILE A 207 -25.15 -0.40 8.97
CA ILE A 207 -25.25 -0.94 7.61
C ILE A 207 -24.22 -0.25 6.72
N ALA A 208 -23.49 -1.02 5.93
CA ALA A 208 -22.55 -0.54 4.92
C ALA A 208 -23.24 -0.12 3.61
N SER A 209 -22.49 0.56 2.74
CA SER A 209 -22.96 0.96 1.42
C SER A 209 -23.36 -0.21 0.50
N ASN A 210 -22.80 -1.41 0.72
CA ASN A 210 -23.15 -2.64 0.01
C ASN A 210 -24.33 -3.40 0.67
N GLY A 211 -24.91 -2.88 1.75
CA GLY A 211 -25.98 -3.54 2.52
C GLY A 211 -25.51 -4.53 3.59
N GLU A 212 -24.19 -4.70 3.76
CA GLU A 212 -23.62 -5.57 4.80
C GLU A 212 -23.90 -5.02 6.20
N LYS A 213 -24.30 -5.90 7.13
CA LYS A 213 -24.64 -5.53 8.51
C LYS A 213 -23.37 -5.36 9.37
N ALA A 214 -23.47 -4.56 10.43
CA ALA A 214 -22.36 -4.32 11.36
C ALA A 214 -21.70 -5.59 11.90
N GLU A 215 -22.47 -6.62 12.25
CA GLU A 215 -21.95 -7.91 12.72
C GLU A 215 -21.07 -8.60 11.66
N GLU A 216 -21.55 -8.71 10.43
CA GLU A 216 -20.82 -9.32 9.31
C GLU A 216 -19.55 -8.54 9.01
N MET A 217 -19.66 -7.20 8.99
CA MET A 217 -18.49 -6.35 8.81
C MET A 217 -17.47 -6.57 9.93
N SER A 218 -17.90 -6.57 11.19
CA SER A 218 -17.02 -6.70 12.34
C SER A 218 -16.22 -8.01 12.30
N ILE A 219 -16.88 -9.12 11.97
CA ILE A 219 -16.22 -10.42 11.75
C ILE A 219 -15.17 -10.30 10.63
N ARG A 220 -15.56 -9.76 9.47
CA ARG A 220 -14.66 -9.57 8.33
C ARG A 220 -13.46 -8.67 8.68
N TRP A 221 -13.65 -7.63 9.47
CA TRP A 221 -12.57 -6.75 9.95
C TRP A 221 -11.58 -7.52 10.81
N ILE A 222 -12.07 -8.26 11.81
CA ILE A 222 -11.23 -9.07 12.70
C ILE A 222 -10.43 -10.10 11.89
N ASP A 223 -11.09 -10.84 10.99
CA ASP A 223 -10.43 -11.87 10.17
C ASP A 223 -9.38 -11.28 9.24
N THR A 224 -9.68 -10.13 8.63
CA THR A 224 -8.74 -9.45 7.73
C THR A 224 -7.53 -8.92 8.50
N ILE A 225 -7.74 -8.30 9.67
CA ILE A 225 -6.66 -7.81 10.53
C ILE A 225 -5.78 -8.97 10.98
N LYS A 226 -6.37 -10.05 11.52
CA LYS A 226 -5.63 -11.24 11.94
C LYS A 226 -4.82 -11.84 10.79
N SER A 227 -5.42 -11.97 9.61
CA SER A 227 -4.72 -12.47 8.43
C SER A 227 -3.51 -11.60 8.05
N CYS A 228 -3.64 -10.27 8.08
CA CYS A 228 -2.54 -9.37 7.75
C CYS A 228 -1.44 -9.38 8.82
N VAL A 229 -1.80 -9.40 10.11
CA VAL A 229 -0.84 -9.50 11.23
C VAL A 229 -0.05 -10.80 11.16
N THR A 230 -0.73 -11.93 10.92
CA THR A 230 -0.07 -13.24 10.75
C THR A 230 0.90 -13.22 9.57
N HIS A 231 0.44 -12.74 8.41
CA HIS A 231 1.27 -12.65 7.22
C HIS A 231 2.52 -11.79 7.44
N GLN A 232 2.37 -10.63 8.08
CA GLN A 232 3.49 -9.74 8.38
C GLN A 232 4.48 -10.39 9.38
N THR A 233 3.97 -11.14 10.36
CA THR A 233 4.80 -11.86 11.33
C THR A 233 5.62 -12.96 10.67
N GLU A 234 5.01 -13.71 9.74
CA GLU A 234 5.68 -14.75 8.95
C GLU A 234 6.78 -14.16 8.06
N GLN A 235 6.49 -13.06 7.35
CA GLN A 235 7.49 -12.36 6.53
C GLN A 235 8.71 -11.93 7.36
N ARG A 236 8.49 -11.29 8.52
CA ARG A 236 9.60 -10.87 9.40
C ARG A 236 10.40 -12.07 9.93
N ARG A 237 9.74 -13.18 10.25
CA ARG A 237 10.42 -14.41 10.68
C ARG A 237 11.28 -14.99 9.54
N ALA A 238 10.78 -14.98 8.31
CA ALA A 238 11.53 -15.43 7.14
C ALA A 238 12.75 -14.53 6.87
N GLU A 239 12.57 -13.21 6.90
CA GLU A 239 13.66 -12.23 6.73
C GLU A 239 14.74 -12.38 7.81
N MET A 240 14.35 -12.60 9.08
CA MET A 240 15.30 -12.78 10.18
C MET A 240 16.13 -14.05 10.00
N LYS A 241 15.51 -15.17 9.58
CA LYS A 241 16.20 -16.42 9.26
C LYS A 241 17.16 -16.28 8.08
N GLN A 242 16.78 -15.53 7.04
CA GLN A 242 17.65 -15.25 5.90
C GLN A 242 18.85 -14.38 6.29
N ARG A 243 18.64 -13.38 7.15
CA ARG A 243 19.72 -12.53 7.67
C ARG A 243 20.70 -13.31 8.54
N SER A 244 20.21 -14.17 9.45
CA SER A 244 21.10 -15.01 10.27
C SER A 244 21.91 -15.98 9.40
N ALA A 245 21.27 -16.65 8.43
CA ALA A 245 21.96 -17.58 7.53
C ALA A 245 23.04 -16.89 6.67
N SER A 246 22.82 -15.64 6.26
CA SER A 246 23.79 -14.83 5.50
C SER A 246 25.00 -14.44 6.36
N LEU A 247 24.76 -14.06 7.62
CA LEU A 247 25.82 -13.77 8.58
C LEU A 247 26.66 -15.01 8.90
N ASP A 248 26.02 -16.17 9.06
CA ASP A 248 26.71 -17.45 9.29
C ASP A 248 27.58 -17.86 8.08
N HIS A 249 27.08 -17.68 6.85
CA HIS A 249 27.87 -17.92 5.64
C HIS A 249 29.09 -17.00 5.54
N SER A 250 28.92 -15.71 5.83
CA SER A 250 30.02 -14.74 5.84
C SER A 250 31.06 -15.07 6.93
N ALA A 251 30.61 -15.45 8.12
CA ALA A 251 31.49 -15.85 9.21
C ALA A 251 32.25 -17.15 8.89
N HIS A 252 31.59 -18.12 8.26
CA HIS A 252 32.22 -19.38 7.86
C HIS A 252 33.24 -19.20 6.73
N ALA A 253 32.93 -18.35 5.73
CA ALA A 253 33.86 -17.97 4.68
C ALA A 253 35.10 -17.25 5.23
N HIS A 254 34.91 -16.32 6.17
CA HIS A 254 36.01 -15.62 6.83
C HIS A 254 36.90 -16.59 7.65
N ARG A 255 36.29 -17.54 8.38
CA ARG A 255 37.03 -18.58 9.12
C ARG A 255 37.83 -19.50 8.19
N ARG A 256 37.27 -19.91 7.06
CA ARG A 256 37.98 -20.70 6.05
C ARG A 256 39.18 -19.95 5.44
N HIS A 257 39.01 -18.67 5.13
CA HIS A 257 40.10 -17.83 4.62
C HIS A 257 41.25 -17.71 5.64
N MET A 258 40.93 -17.51 6.93
CA MET A 258 41.93 -17.45 8.00
C MET A 258 42.65 -18.79 8.18
N GLN A 259 41.94 -19.92 8.10
CA GLN A 259 42.54 -21.25 8.16
C GLN A 259 43.46 -21.52 6.96
N HIS A 260 43.05 -21.17 5.74
CA HIS A 260 43.90 -21.33 4.55
C HIS A 260 45.18 -20.49 4.64
N ARG A 261 45.09 -19.26 5.15
CA ARG A 261 46.25 -18.38 5.39
C ARG A 261 47.20 -18.95 6.46
N ALA A 262 46.66 -19.56 7.52
CA ALA A 262 47.48 -20.23 8.53
C ALA A 262 48.19 -21.48 7.98
N THR A 263 47.51 -22.30 7.16
CA THR A 263 48.10 -23.50 6.55
C THR A 263 49.21 -23.16 5.54
N VAL A 264 49.05 -22.08 4.77
CA VAL A 264 50.08 -21.61 3.83
C VAL A 264 51.32 -21.08 4.55
N THR A 265 51.19 -20.54 5.76
CA THR A 265 52.32 -20.00 6.54
C THR A 265 53.18 -21.10 7.18
N ILE A 266 52.68 -22.34 7.31
CA ILE A 266 53.40 -23.47 7.95
C ILE A 266 54.27 -24.26 6.95
N ARG A 267 54.09 -24.08 5.63
CA ARG A 267 55.03 -24.62 4.64
C ARG A 267 56.16 -23.61 4.39
N ALA A 268 57.17 -23.66 5.27
CA ALA A 268 58.49 -23.11 4.98
C ALA A 268 59.10 -23.84 3.77
N PRO A 269 59.68 -23.13 2.78
CA PRO A 269 60.52 -23.76 1.76
C PRO A 269 61.85 -24.20 2.40
N GLU A 270 62.32 -25.37 2.00
CA GLU A 270 63.68 -25.84 2.26
C GLU A 270 64.68 -24.83 1.69
N PHE A 271 65.69 -24.49 2.51
CA PHE A 271 66.87 -23.75 2.09
C PHE A 271 67.79 -24.70 1.35
N ASP A 272 68.03 -24.42 0.06
CA ASP A 272 69.32 -24.71 -0.57
C ASP A 272 69.91 -23.38 -1.03
N ASN A 273 71.03 -23.02 -0.38
CA ASN A 273 71.94 -21.98 -0.83
C ASN A 273 72.74 -22.53 -2.01
N ASP A 274 72.89 -21.74 -3.07
CA ASP A 274 74.21 -21.24 -3.51
C ASP A 274 74.08 -20.34 -4.75
N ASN A 275 74.51 -19.09 -4.57
CA ASN A 275 75.32 -18.23 -5.44
C ASN A 275 75.27 -18.45 -6.97
N GLU A 276 74.89 -17.43 -7.75
CA GLU A 276 75.81 -16.43 -8.35
C GLU A 276 75.10 -15.45 -9.31
N GLU A 277 75.43 -14.17 -9.15
CA GLU A 277 75.63 -13.11 -10.14
C GLU A 277 74.67 -12.85 -11.34
N SER A 278 74.10 -11.63 -11.34
CA SER A 278 74.44 -10.56 -12.31
C SER A 278 73.26 -9.79 -12.96
N THR A 279 73.49 -8.48 -13.02
CA THR A 279 72.95 -7.45 -13.93
C THR A 279 71.58 -6.79 -13.69
N LEU A 280 71.71 -5.52 -13.30
CA LEU A 280 70.78 -4.41 -13.44
C LEU A 280 70.21 -4.26 -14.86
N THR A 281 68.89 -4.06 -14.96
CA THR A 281 68.28 -3.10 -15.89
C THR A 281 66.94 -2.61 -15.34
N THR A 282 66.83 -1.30 -15.16
CA THR A 282 65.57 -0.53 -14.94
C THR A 282 64.83 -0.33 -16.27
N PRO A 283 63.51 -0.11 -16.29
CA PRO A 283 62.95 1.27 -16.18
C PRO A 283 61.63 1.34 -15.36
N LEU A 284 61.40 2.33 -14.48
CA LEU A 284 60.85 3.68 -14.71
C LEU A 284 59.49 3.76 -15.45
N ILE A 285 58.39 3.97 -14.70
CA ILE A 285 57.23 4.86 -15.00
C ILE A 285 56.67 5.32 -13.64
N ASN A 286 57.06 6.46 -13.10
CA ASN A 286 56.64 7.86 -13.31
C ASN A 286 55.24 8.22 -12.77
N ILE A 287 55.27 9.26 -11.93
CA ILE A 287 54.22 9.84 -11.11
C ILE A 287 53.55 10.95 -11.94
N ASP A 288 52.23 11.08 -11.87
CA ASP A 288 51.58 12.37 -12.12
C ASP A 288 50.56 12.70 -11.02
N ASN A 289 50.91 13.75 -10.27
CA ASN A 289 50.05 14.51 -9.38
C ASN A 289 49.43 15.65 -10.20
N THR A 290 48.10 15.84 -10.14
CA THR A 290 47.52 17.17 -10.38
C THR A 290 46.41 17.47 -9.37
N VAL A 291 46.77 18.36 -8.44
CA VAL A 291 45.88 19.14 -7.59
C VAL A 291 45.31 20.29 -8.41
N THR A 292 43.99 20.49 -8.42
CA THR A 292 43.43 21.86 -8.52
C THR A 292 42.05 21.95 -7.86
N LYS A 293 42.01 22.57 -6.68
CA LYS A 293 40.81 23.18 -6.08
C LYS A 293 40.68 24.60 -6.63
N ARG A 294 39.51 24.98 -7.17
CA ARG A 294 39.07 26.38 -7.24
C ARG A 294 37.60 26.49 -6.83
N ASN A 295 37.39 27.24 -5.75
CA ASN A 295 36.10 27.80 -5.35
C ASN A 295 35.79 29.03 -6.21
N SER A 296 34.52 29.23 -6.57
CA SER A 296 33.97 30.56 -6.80
C SER A 296 32.49 30.59 -6.43
N LYS A 297 32.19 31.39 -5.40
CA LYS A 297 30.87 31.94 -5.05
C LYS A 297 30.34 32.77 -6.23
N ILE A 298 29.06 32.65 -6.55
CA ILE A 298 28.26 33.73 -7.14
C ILE A 298 26.96 33.84 -6.36
N THR A 299 26.71 35.05 -5.87
CA THR A 299 25.51 35.49 -5.16
C THR A 299 24.61 36.27 -6.12
N MET A 300 23.30 36.25 -5.82
CA MET A 300 22.30 37.31 -6.04
C MET A 300 21.58 37.42 -7.41
N SER A 301 20.30 37.04 -7.33
CA SER A 301 19.14 37.95 -7.40
C SER A 301 18.26 38.00 -8.66
N ASN A 302 16.97 37.79 -8.34
CA ASN A 302 15.79 38.54 -8.79
C ASN A 302 15.21 38.32 -10.19
N ASN A 303 13.94 37.88 -10.12
CA ASN A 303 12.75 38.59 -10.59
C ASN A 303 12.05 38.14 -11.89
N ILE A 304 10.72 38.25 -11.78
CA ILE A 304 9.68 38.45 -12.81
C ILE A 304 8.89 37.20 -13.26
N ALA A 305 7.71 37.09 -12.64
CA ALA A 305 6.38 36.96 -13.24
C ALA A 305 6.21 36.33 -14.62
N ARG A 306 5.25 35.40 -14.75
CA ARG A 306 3.97 35.58 -15.45
C ARG A 306 3.22 34.25 -15.66
N LEU A 307 1.90 34.36 -15.55
CA LEU A 307 0.81 33.46 -15.97
C LEU A 307 0.46 32.27 -15.07
#